data_AF-A0A504YLN4-F1
#
_entry.id   AF-A0A504YLN4-F1
#
_cell.length_a   1.000
_cell.length_b   1.000
_cell.length_c   1.000
_cell.angle_alpha   90.00
_cell.angle_beta   90.00
_cell.angle_gamma   90.00
#
_symmetry.space_group_name_H-M   'P 1'
#
loop_
_entity.id
_entity.type
_entity.pdbx_description
1 polymer ?
#
loop_
_entity_poly.entity_id
_entity_poly.type
_entity_poly.pdbx_seq_one_letter_code
_entity_poly.pdbx_strand_id
1 'polypeptide(L)'
;MRKSLSGDASSLASAIDDASGLLNAVGGHTIGQRSIRQQREVAYKLSHPNRLHPDIWHNETHEFNDGPACLCKPKYRIGPLHNQYEGEELVPTCVPESNNRNRLYHYRVIVSPTTNFVQPVPTKISYEGRDYIFDGFSIFLHYKLDNVPPCQILRFNLLYDIFPVEEEFPEFFSVRALDLLTQYLFVELLELLDLSWRPVGVTEGCPVVHLMPRFIHLRKSSVTLPLSNDHQMSSDQTPPSYAAESELVAEILPVNAVLDYLLREALTPVIDVMQLSSIQKYNNAQWSNYIADLRGTLATFPGKVS
;
A
#
# COMPACT_ATOMS: atom_id res chain seq x y z
N MET A 1 -30.72 47.55 -43.06
CA MET A 1 -30.12 47.58 -44.41
C MET A 1 -29.70 46.16 -44.77
N ARG A 2 -30.14 45.69 -45.94
CA ARG A 2 -29.76 44.45 -46.67
C ARG A 2 -28.22 44.30 -46.73
N LYS A 3 -27.55 43.14 -46.84
CA LYS A 3 -27.81 41.89 -47.60
C LYS A 3 -26.73 40.85 -47.21
N SER A 4 -27.05 39.57 -47.37
CA SER A 4 -26.16 38.40 -47.37
C SER A 4 -25.31 38.28 -48.65
N LEU A 5 -24.27 37.40 -48.62
CA LEU A 5 -23.72 36.48 -49.67
C LEU A 5 -22.21 36.24 -49.38
N SER A 6 -21.79 35.05 -48.93
CA SER A 6 -21.27 33.88 -49.69
C SER A 6 -19.94 34.11 -50.42
N GLY A 7 -18.93 33.25 -50.19
CA GLY A 7 -17.72 33.18 -51.02
C GLY A 7 -16.54 32.38 -50.43
N ASP A 8 -16.52 31.09 -50.73
CA ASP A 8 -15.43 30.15 -51.07
C ASP A 8 -14.09 30.04 -50.30
N ALA A 9 -13.81 28.76 -50.00
CA ALA A 9 -12.53 28.18 -49.64
C ALA A 9 -11.69 27.92 -50.90
N SER A 10 -10.51 28.53 -50.98
CA SER A 10 -9.30 28.01 -51.66
C SER A 10 -8.27 29.13 -51.76
N SER A 11 -7.26 29.12 -50.88
CA SER A 11 -5.97 29.83 -51.05
C SER A 11 -5.32 29.97 -49.68
N LEU A 12 -4.63 28.94 -49.18
CA LEU A 12 -3.55 29.15 -48.21
C LEU A 12 -2.59 27.95 -48.25
N ALA A 13 -2.00 27.73 -49.42
CA ALA A 13 -0.89 26.83 -49.62
C ALA A 13 0.24 27.61 -50.30
N SER A 14 1.02 28.36 -49.52
CA SER A 14 2.42 28.73 -49.82
C SER A 14 2.94 29.72 -48.78
N ALA A 15 3.62 29.22 -47.75
CA ALA A 15 4.62 29.97 -46.99
C ALA A 15 5.38 28.97 -46.10
N ILE A 16 6.13 28.08 -46.74
CA ILE A 16 7.24 27.35 -46.13
C ILE A 16 8.50 28.03 -46.68
N ASP A 17 9.49 28.13 -45.80
CA ASP A 17 10.87 28.61 -45.96
C ASP A 17 11.19 30.02 -45.46
N ASP A 18 12.34 30.06 -44.79
CA ASP A 18 13.11 31.20 -44.29
C ASP A 18 12.77 31.76 -42.90
N ALA A 19 13.09 30.96 -41.88
CA ALA A 19 13.59 31.49 -40.60
C ALA A 19 14.58 30.53 -39.92
N SER A 20 15.62 30.12 -40.65
CA SER A 20 16.79 29.43 -40.09
C SER A 20 18.01 30.34 -40.15
N GLY A 21 18.33 30.99 -39.03
CA GLY A 21 19.60 31.69 -38.90
C GLY A 21 19.65 32.64 -37.71
N LEU A 22 20.66 32.43 -36.87
CA LEU A 22 21.19 33.32 -35.83
C LEU A 22 20.51 33.29 -34.47
N LEU A 23 20.87 32.30 -33.65
CA LEU A 23 21.33 32.57 -32.28
C LEU A 23 22.52 31.66 -31.95
N ASN A 24 23.68 32.28 -31.77
CA ASN A 24 24.89 31.68 -31.21
C ASN A 24 24.60 31.13 -29.81
N ALA A 25 25.00 29.88 -29.55
CA ALA A 25 25.13 29.34 -28.20
C ALA A 25 26.46 28.59 -28.07
N VAL A 26 27.46 29.30 -27.55
CA VAL A 26 28.60 28.68 -26.88
C VAL A 26 28.06 28.07 -25.57
N GLY A 27 28.22 26.75 -25.39
CA GLY A 27 27.85 26.05 -24.15
C GLY A 27 26.40 25.56 -24.10
N GLY A 28 26.03 24.62 -24.98
CA GLY A 28 24.69 24.03 -25.03
C GLY A 28 24.53 22.80 -24.13
N HIS A 29 24.17 23.01 -22.86
CA HIS A 29 23.34 22.04 -22.13
C HIS A 29 21.99 22.68 -21.88
N THR A 30 21.07 22.51 -22.83
CA THR A 30 19.65 22.79 -22.63
C THR A 30 19.07 21.72 -21.70
N ILE A 31 18.69 22.14 -20.49
CA ILE A 31 17.79 21.40 -19.60
C ILE A 31 16.48 21.18 -20.39
N GLY A 32 16.22 19.97 -20.89
CA GLY A 32 14.89 19.64 -21.45
C GLY A 32 14.80 18.72 -22.67
N GLN A 33 15.89 18.29 -23.31
CA GLN A 33 15.78 17.26 -24.36
C GLN A 33 16.07 15.88 -23.79
N ARG A 34 15.00 15.10 -23.55
CA ARG A 34 15.11 13.65 -23.31
C ARG A 34 15.88 13.03 -24.47
N SER A 35 16.85 12.18 -24.17
CA SER A 35 17.64 11.51 -25.21
C SER A 35 16.71 10.74 -26.16
N ILE A 36 17.08 10.59 -27.43
CA ILE A 36 16.33 9.79 -28.42
C ILE A 36 16.05 8.38 -27.87
N ARG A 37 16.99 7.82 -27.11
CA ARG A 37 16.83 6.54 -26.42
C ARG A 37 15.68 6.59 -25.41
N GLN A 38 15.67 7.56 -24.49
CA GLN A 38 14.63 7.70 -23.47
C GLN A 38 13.24 7.92 -24.09
N GLN A 39 13.16 8.66 -25.21
CA GLN A 39 11.90 8.82 -25.95
C GLN A 39 11.37 7.49 -26.49
N ARG A 40 12.27 6.64 -27.01
CA ARG A 40 11.91 5.29 -27.49
C ARG A 40 11.49 4.37 -26.36
N GLU A 41 12.16 4.40 -25.22
CA GLU A 41 11.77 3.61 -24.03
C GLU A 41 10.36 4.01 -23.57
N VAL A 42 10.10 5.31 -23.42
CA VAL A 42 8.77 5.81 -23.04
C VAL A 42 7.70 5.38 -24.04
N ALA A 43 7.96 5.49 -25.35
CA ALA A 43 7.02 5.05 -26.37
C ALA A 43 6.72 3.55 -26.28
N TYR A 44 7.75 2.73 -26.04
CA TYR A 44 7.61 1.29 -25.82
C TYR A 44 6.71 0.99 -24.61
N LYS A 45 7.00 1.60 -23.45
CA LYS A 45 6.21 1.42 -22.21
C LYS A 45 4.75 1.88 -22.37
N LEU A 46 4.51 2.99 -23.09
CA LEU A 46 3.16 3.47 -23.39
C LEU A 46 2.35 2.50 -24.27
N SER A 47 3.04 1.73 -25.13
CA SER A 47 2.45 0.70 -26.00
C SER A 47 2.34 -0.69 -25.37
N HIS A 48 2.72 -0.85 -24.09
CA HIS A 48 2.77 -2.16 -23.45
C HIS A 48 1.38 -2.85 -23.44
N PRO A 49 1.25 -4.11 -23.90
CA PRO A 49 -0.05 -4.78 -24.04
C PRO A 49 -0.81 -4.93 -22.72
N ASN A 50 -0.07 -5.09 -21.62
CA ASN A 50 -0.67 -5.31 -20.29
C ASN A 50 -1.10 -4.00 -19.60
N ARG A 51 -0.84 -2.84 -20.21
CA ARG A 51 -1.21 -1.53 -19.65
C ARG A 51 -2.73 -1.41 -19.48
N LEU A 52 -3.21 -1.13 -18.27
CA LEU A 52 -4.66 -1.10 -17.98
C LEU A 52 -5.37 0.15 -18.51
N HIS A 53 -4.68 1.29 -18.56
CA HIS A 53 -5.25 2.57 -18.96
C HIS A 53 -4.18 3.51 -19.55
N PRO A 54 -4.52 4.44 -20.48
CA PRO A 54 -3.60 5.44 -21.03
C PRO A 54 -2.89 6.37 -20.04
N ASP A 55 -3.29 6.37 -18.77
CA ASP A 55 -2.67 7.16 -17.68
C ASP A 55 -1.95 6.29 -16.63
N ILE A 56 -2.07 4.97 -16.71
CA ILE A 56 -1.50 4.02 -15.75
C ILE A 56 -0.28 3.36 -16.39
N TRP A 57 0.84 3.28 -15.70
CA TRP A 57 2.02 2.58 -16.19
C TRP A 57 1.93 1.09 -15.84
N HIS A 58 2.57 0.25 -16.64
CA HIS A 58 2.76 -1.16 -16.27
C HIS A 58 4.11 -1.30 -15.58
N ASN A 59 4.13 -1.98 -14.44
CA ASN A 59 5.36 -2.20 -13.70
C ASN A 59 6.14 -3.36 -14.33
N GLU A 60 7.44 -3.19 -14.50
CA GLU A 60 8.36 -4.22 -14.99
C GLU A 60 9.56 -4.29 -14.05
N THR A 61 10.08 -5.48 -13.78
CA THR A 61 11.24 -5.67 -12.90
C THR A 61 12.43 -4.86 -13.41
N HIS A 62 13.09 -4.13 -12.51
CA HIS A 62 14.30 -3.35 -12.78
C HIS A 62 14.12 -2.21 -13.79
N GLU A 63 12.89 -1.75 -14.01
CA GLU A 63 12.56 -0.70 -14.96
C GLU A 63 11.77 0.42 -14.29
N PHE A 64 12.15 1.67 -14.57
CA PHE A 64 11.32 2.84 -14.36
C PHE A 64 10.47 3.12 -15.61
N ASN A 65 9.57 4.09 -15.49
CA ASN A 65 8.69 4.52 -16.59
C ASN A 65 9.44 5.06 -17.82
N ASP A 66 10.71 5.44 -17.67
CA ASP A 66 11.53 6.02 -18.72
C ASP A 66 12.82 5.23 -19.02
N GLY A 67 12.90 3.97 -18.58
CA GLY A 67 13.99 3.05 -18.86
C GLY A 67 14.53 2.35 -17.60
N PRO A 68 15.72 1.73 -17.66
CA PRO A 68 16.20 0.86 -16.58
C PRO A 68 16.40 1.60 -15.26
N ALA A 69 16.03 0.94 -14.15
CA ALA A 69 16.12 1.49 -12.80
C ALA A 69 17.56 1.83 -12.36
N CYS A 70 18.55 1.17 -12.95
CA CYS A 70 19.96 1.38 -12.64
C CYS A 70 20.81 1.47 -13.91
N LEU A 71 21.56 2.58 -14.06
CA LEU A 71 22.52 2.79 -15.16
C LEU A 71 23.97 2.47 -14.77
N CYS A 72 24.21 2.04 -13.53
CA CYS A 72 25.55 1.69 -13.05
C CYS A 72 26.07 0.44 -13.77
N LYS A 73 27.36 0.46 -14.13
CA LYS A 73 28.06 -0.76 -14.57
C LYS A 73 28.07 -1.77 -13.43
N PRO A 74 28.06 -3.09 -13.69
CA PRO A 74 27.96 -4.12 -12.65
C PRO A 74 28.94 -3.95 -11.48
N LYS A 75 30.20 -3.60 -11.76
CA LYS A 75 31.23 -3.36 -10.74
C LYS A 75 30.97 -2.16 -9.79
N TYR A 76 30.02 -1.29 -10.13
CA TYR A 76 29.64 -0.12 -9.33
C TYR A 76 28.26 -0.29 -8.69
N ARG A 77 27.62 -1.46 -8.82
CA ARG A 77 26.34 -1.77 -8.19
C ARG A 77 26.56 -2.21 -6.75
N ILE A 78 27.08 -1.30 -5.95
CA ILE A 78 27.43 -1.54 -4.55
C ILE A 78 26.72 -0.52 -3.65
N GLY A 79 26.50 -0.91 -2.39
CA GLY A 79 25.99 -0.05 -1.33
C GLY A 79 24.47 0.17 -1.33
N PRO A 80 23.98 1.06 -0.44
CA PRO A 80 22.57 1.16 -0.09
C PRO A 80 21.62 1.52 -1.25
N LEU A 81 22.11 2.25 -2.26
CA LEU A 81 21.32 2.58 -3.47
C LEU A 81 20.99 1.35 -4.33
N HIS A 82 21.66 0.23 -4.08
CA HIS A 82 21.42 -1.06 -4.73
C HIS A 82 20.91 -2.10 -3.72
N ASN A 83 20.31 -1.65 -2.61
CA ASN A 83 19.81 -2.47 -1.50
C ASN A 83 20.89 -3.33 -0.82
N GLN A 84 22.16 -2.97 -0.93
CA GLN A 84 23.25 -3.67 -0.26
C GLN A 84 23.64 -2.90 1.01
N TYR A 85 23.33 -3.47 2.17
CA TYR A 85 23.68 -2.90 3.47
C TYR A 85 24.79 -3.71 4.13
N GLU A 86 25.72 -3.02 4.78
CA GLU A 86 26.87 -3.65 5.43
C GLU A 86 26.42 -4.45 6.65
N GLY A 87 26.93 -5.69 6.78
CA GLY A 87 26.60 -6.58 7.88
C GLY A 87 25.30 -7.38 7.69
N GLU A 88 24.56 -7.21 6.60
CA GLU A 88 23.43 -8.08 6.28
C GLU A 88 23.91 -9.49 5.90
N GLU A 89 23.36 -10.48 6.59
CA GLU A 89 23.65 -11.89 6.37
C GLU A 89 22.36 -12.68 6.19
N LEU A 90 22.50 -13.96 5.81
CA LEU A 90 21.39 -14.90 5.73
C LEU A 90 20.61 -14.96 7.06
N VAL A 91 19.32 -14.64 7.02
CA VAL A 91 18.43 -14.76 8.17
C VAL A 91 17.93 -16.21 8.29
N PRO A 92 18.12 -16.90 9.44
CA PRO A 92 17.68 -18.28 9.61
C PRO A 92 16.17 -18.46 9.43
N THR A 93 15.76 -19.50 8.71
CA THR A 93 14.35 -19.77 8.40
C THR A 93 13.50 -19.98 9.65
N CYS A 94 12.30 -19.40 9.68
CA CYS A 94 11.25 -19.60 10.68
C CYS A 94 10.64 -20.99 10.57
N VAL A 95 10.06 -21.48 11.66
CA VAL A 95 9.14 -22.62 11.60
C VAL A 95 7.85 -22.11 10.93
N PRO A 96 7.49 -22.57 9.71
CA PRO A 96 6.42 -21.91 8.94
C PRO A 96 5.05 -21.93 9.62
N GLU A 97 4.72 -23.02 10.32
CA GLU A 97 3.43 -23.20 11.00
C GLU A 97 3.39 -22.61 12.43
N SER A 98 4.43 -21.88 12.84
CA SER A 98 4.49 -21.25 14.16
C SER A 98 4.50 -19.72 14.02
N ASN A 99 4.09 -19.02 15.08
CA ASN A 99 4.29 -17.57 15.20
C ASN A 99 5.72 -17.19 15.60
N ASN A 100 6.59 -18.17 15.93
CA ASN A 100 8.00 -17.97 16.26
C ASN A 100 8.25 -16.89 17.35
N ARG A 101 7.33 -16.76 18.33
CA ARG A 101 7.38 -15.75 19.42
C ARG A 101 8.71 -15.68 20.18
N ASN A 102 9.44 -16.79 20.25
CA ASN A 102 10.71 -16.89 20.95
C ASN A 102 11.90 -16.23 20.22
N ARG A 103 11.73 -15.82 18.97
CA ARG A 103 12.81 -15.26 18.12
C ARG A 103 12.40 -14.09 17.24
N LEU A 104 11.12 -13.70 17.30
CA LEU A 104 10.59 -12.53 16.60
C LEU A 104 10.25 -11.43 17.59
N TYR A 105 10.58 -10.19 17.22
CA TYR A 105 10.28 -8.98 17.97
C TYR A 105 9.18 -8.21 17.25
N HIS A 106 8.10 -7.91 17.98
CA HIS A 106 6.88 -7.33 17.44
C HIS A 106 6.83 -5.81 17.65
N TYR A 107 6.48 -5.09 16.59
CA TYR A 107 6.21 -3.67 16.63
C TYR A 107 4.98 -3.31 15.80
N ARG A 108 4.15 -2.39 16.29
CA ARG A 108 3.12 -1.73 15.48
C ARG A 108 3.73 -0.54 14.75
N VAL A 109 3.44 -0.40 13.46
CA VAL A 109 3.88 0.77 12.69
C VAL A 109 2.88 1.91 12.87
N ILE A 110 3.37 3.05 13.36
CA ILE A 110 2.58 4.28 13.49
C ILE A 110 2.98 5.27 12.43
N VAL A 111 1.99 5.95 11.86
CA VAL A 111 2.18 7.05 10.93
C VAL A 111 1.47 8.29 11.47
N SER A 112 2.20 9.40 11.57
CA SER A 112 1.69 10.70 12.01
C SER A 112 2.11 11.79 11.02
N PRO A 113 1.22 12.71 10.60
CA PRO A 113 -0.21 12.77 10.90
C PRO A 113 -1.00 11.66 10.18
N THR A 114 -2.26 11.43 10.58
CA THR A 114 -3.13 10.40 9.97
C THR A 114 -3.99 10.92 8.81
N THR A 115 -3.70 12.12 8.31
CA THR A 115 -4.56 12.89 7.37
C THR A 115 -4.99 12.09 6.13
N ASN A 116 -4.08 11.33 5.51
CA ASN A 116 -4.40 10.50 4.33
C ASN A 116 -4.74 9.04 4.67
N PHE A 117 -4.71 8.65 5.95
CA PHE A 117 -4.94 7.27 6.41
C PHE A 117 -6.33 7.07 7.02
N VAL A 118 -7.01 8.14 7.42
CA VAL A 118 -8.42 8.08 7.86
C VAL A 118 -9.33 8.15 6.64
N GLN A 119 -9.93 7.02 6.28
CA GLN A 119 -10.85 6.92 5.15
C GLN A 119 -12.31 6.84 5.63
N PRO A 120 -13.28 7.48 4.93
CA PRO A 120 -14.70 7.38 5.29
C PRO A 120 -15.25 5.96 5.21
N VAL A 121 -14.70 5.14 4.31
CA VAL A 121 -15.06 3.74 4.09
C VAL A 121 -13.79 2.91 4.23
N PRO A 122 -13.42 2.49 5.44
CA PRO A 122 -12.22 1.68 5.65
C PRO A 122 -12.46 0.24 5.23
N THR A 123 -11.37 -0.51 4.98
CA THR A 123 -11.46 -1.95 4.77
C THR A 123 -11.96 -2.62 6.06
N LYS A 124 -13.05 -3.38 5.95
CA LYS A 124 -13.76 -3.98 7.07
C LYS A 124 -13.96 -5.47 6.82
N ILE A 125 -13.71 -6.29 7.85
CA ILE A 125 -13.97 -7.73 7.82
C ILE A 125 -14.98 -8.06 8.92
N SER A 126 -16.09 -8.67 8.53
CA SER A 126 -17.09 -9.17 9.48
C SER A 126 -16.77 -10.63 9.85
N TYR A 127 -16.52 -10.87 11.14
CA TYR A 127 -16.15 -12.19 11.67
C TYR A 127 -16.86 -12.43 13.01
N GLU A 128 -17.54 -13.57 13.13
CA GLU A 128 -18.29 -13.98 14.33
C GLU A 128 -19.23 -12.89 14.89
N GLY A 129 -19.93 -12.18 13.99
CA GLY A 129 -20.89 -11.14 14.35
C GLY A 129 -20.25 -9.81 14.81
N ARG A 130 -18.94 -9.64 14.63
CA ARG A 130 -18.23 -8.39 14.89
C ARG A 130 -17.59 -7.85 13.63
N ASP A 131 -17.50 -6.54 13.56
CA ASP A 131 -16.79 -5.82 12.51
C ASP A 131 -15.38 -5.46 12.99
N TYR A 132 -14.38 -5.85 12.21
CA TYR A 132 -12.98 -5.53 12.40
C TYR A 132 -12.52 -4.57 11.31
N ILE A 133 -11.88 -3.48 11.70
CA ILE A 133 -11.45 -2.40 10.79
C ILE A 133 -9.94 -2.45 10.63
N PHE A 134 -9.46 -2.23 9.40
CA PHE A 134 -8.03 -2.14 9.14
C PHE A 134 -7.35 -1.02 9.96
N ASP A 135 -6.29 -1.36 10.68
CA ASP A 135 -5.52 -0.47 11.59
C ASP A 135 -4.01 -0.56 11.29
N GLY A 136 -3.65 -0.56 10.01
CA GLY A 136 -2.27 -0.59 9.57
C GLY A 136 -1.61 -1.96 9.71
N PHE A 137 -0.30 -1.97 9.99
CA PHE A 137 0.52 -3.17 9.98
C PHE A 137 1.29 -3.35 11.29
N SER A 138 1.45 -4.61 11.66
CA SER A 138 2.50 -5.04 12.60
C SER A 138 3.70 -5.56 11.81
N ILE A 139 4.89 -5.28 12.31
CA ILE A 139 6.16 -5.82 11.79
C ILE A 139 6.75 -6.78 12.81
N PHE A 140 7.36 -7.85 12.30
CA PHE A 140 8.10 -8.82 13.10
C PHE A 140 9.53 -8.93 12.57
N LEU A 141 10.50 -8.64 13.43
CA LEU A 141 11.91 -8.64 13.10
C LEU A 141 12.63 -9.79 13.81
N HIS A 142 13.70 -10.31 13.21
CA HIS A 142 14.52 -11.37 13.82
C HIS A 142 15.55 -10.84 14.83
N TYR A 143 15.54 -9.52 15.07
CA TYR A 143 16.38 -8.82 16.03
C TYR A 143 15.58 -7.70 16.69
N LYS A 144 15.98 -7.34 17.91
CA LYS A 144 15.36 -6.25 18.64
C LYS A 144 15.81 -4.92 18.06
N LEU A 145 14.87 -4.00 17.87
CA LEU A 145 15.19 -2.61 17.56
C LEU A 145 15.72 -1.91 18.81
N ASP A 146 16.83 -1.20 18.66
CA ASP A 146 17.36 -0.28 19.67
C ASP A 146 16.62 1.08 19.57
N ASN A 147 17.29 2.18 19.94
CA ASN A 147 16.76 3.53 19.82
C ASN A 147 16.73 4.01 18.36
N VAL A 148 15.81 3.44 17.57
CA VAL A 148 15.62 3.80 16.17
C VAL A 148 14.97 5.19 16.09
N PRO A 149 15.58 6.16 15.37
CA PRO A 149 14.97 7.46 15.19
C PRO A 149 13.71 7.34 14.31
N PRO A 150 12.72 8.24 14.48
CA PRO A 150 11.57 8.29 13.58
C PRO A 150 12.01 8.46 12.12
N CYS A 151 11.38 7.69 11.22
CA CYS A 151 11.59 7.81 9.78
C CYS A 151 10.66 8.90 9.25
N GLN A 152 11.23 9.96 8.66
CA GLN A 152 10.45 11.06 8.10
C GLN A 152 10.33 10.93 6.58
N ILE A 153 9.10 10.97 6.07
CA ILE A 153 8.80 10.89 4.64
C ILE A 153 7.89 12.05 4.23
N LEU A 154 8.33 12.85 3.26
CA LEU A 154 7.49 13.90 2.65
C LEU A 154 6.66 13.29 1.52
N ARG A 155 5.33 13.24 1.69
CA ARG A 155 4.40 12.76 0.65
C ARG A 155 3.09 13.55 0.69
N PHE A 156 2.48 13.78 -0.48
CA PHE A 156 1.26 14.60 -0.60
C PHE A 156 1.38 16.00 0.02
N ASN A 157 2.59 16.58 -0.02
CA ASN A 157 2.93 17.84 0.64
C ASN A 157 2.74 17.84 2.17
N LEU A 158 2.74 16.66 2.79
CA LEU A 158 2.72 16.47 4.23
C LEU A 158 3.97 15.71 4.65
N LEU A 159 4.62 16.17 5.71
CA LEU A 159 5.72 15.45 6.34
C LEU A 159 5.13 14.42 7.30
N TYR A 160 5.41 13.15 7.03
CA TYR A 160 4.98 12.02 7.85
C TYR A 160 6.13 11.50 8.71
N ASP A 161 5.88 11.32 9.99
CA ASP A 161 6.71 10.56 10.91
C ASP A 161 6.20 9.11 10.94
N ILE A 162 7.08 8.16 10.64
CA ILE A 162 6.83 6.73 10.69
C ILE A 162 7.75 6.14 11.75
N PHE A 163 7.18 5.48 12.76
CA PHE A 163 7.97 4.88 13.82
C PHE A 163 7.35 3.58 14.34
N PRO A 164 8.18 2.59 14.71
CA PRO A 164 7.72 1.37 15.35
C PRO A 164 7.42 1.62 16.83
N VAL A 165 6.32 1.05 17.32
CA VAL A 165 5.96 1.02 18.74
C VAL A 165 5.92 -0.43 19.20
N GLU A 166 6.71 -0.78 20.22
CA GLU A 166 6.70 -2.12 20.81
C GLU A 166 5.33 -2.35 21.50
N GLU A 167 4.67 -3.46 21.16
CA GLU A 167 3.36 -3.84 21.67
C GLU A 167 3.35 -5.33 22.06
N GLU A 168 2.32 -5.75 22.79
CA GLU A 168 2.14 -7.16 23.13
C GLU A 168 2.16 -8.04 21.87
N PHE A 169 2.87 -9.16 21.92
CA PHE A 169 3.06 -10.06 20.80
C PHE A 169 1.73 -10.78 20.45
N PRO A 170 1.17 -10.58 19.25
CA PRO A 170 -0.09 -11.20 18.85
C PRO A 170 0.08 -12.71 18.66
N GLU A 171 -0.90 -13.50 19.08
CA GLU A 171 -0.73 -14.96 19.15
C GLU A 171 -1.24 -15.70 17.91
N PHE A 172 -2.28 -15.19 17.25
CA PHE A 172 -3.07 -15.92 16.27
C PHE A 172 -2.63 -15.72 14.81
N PHE A 173 -1.37 -16.05 14.53
CA PHE A 173 -0.83 -16.11 13.18
C PHE A 173 0.21 -17.23 13.02
N SER A 174 0.56 -17.58 11.77
CA SER A 174 1.74 -18.37 11.45
C SER A 174 2.60 -17.61 10.47
N VAL A 175 3.92 -17.85 10.48
CA VAL A 175 4.83 -17.17 9.53
C VAL A 175 4.44 -17.46 8.08
N ARG A 176 4.03 -18.70 7.77
CA ARG A 176 3.52 -19.05 6.43
C ARG A 176 2.34 -18.19 6.00
N ALA A 177 1.41 -17.89 6.92
CA ALA A 177 0.26 -17.05 6.63
C ALA A 177 0.70 -15.61 6.29
N LEU A 178 1.68 -15.07 7.02
CA LEU A 178 2.24 -13.73 6.73
C LEU A 178 2.98 -13.70 5.40
N ASP A 179 3.73 -14.74 5.06
CA ASP A 179 4.46 -14.84 3.80
C ASP A 179 3.48 -14.89 2.61
N LEU A 180 2.38 -15.67 2.72
CA LEU A 180 1.31 -15.71 1.71
C LEU A 180 0.64 -14.35 1.53
N LEU A 181 0.29 -13.68 2.63
CA LEU A 181 -0.30 -12.34 2.58
C LEU A 181 0.66 -11.32 1.95
N THR A 182 1.95 -11.41 2.29
CA THR A 182 2.96 -10.50 1.75
C THR A 182 3.12 -10.70 0.25
N GLN A 183 3.21 -11.95 -0.21
CA GLN A 183 3.28 -12.29 -1.63
C GLN A 183 2.04 -11.79 -2.39
N TYR A 184 0.85 -12.13 -1.89
CA TYR A 184 -0.40 -11.74 -2.54
C TYR A 184 -0.58 -10.21 -2.59
N LEU A 185 -0.38 -9.51 -1.47
CA LEU A 185 -0.64 -8.08 -1.39
C LEU A 185 0.43 -7.25 -2.13
N PHE A 186 1.72 -7.48 -1.84
CA PHE A 186 2.76 -6.59 -2.33
C PHE A 186 3.26 -6.96 -3.72
N VAL A 187 3.21 -8.24 -4.10
CA VAL A 187 3.68 -8.68 -5.43
C VAL A 187 2.51 -8.80 -6.40
N GLU A 188 1.50 -9.61 -6.09
CA GLU A 188 0.43 -9.91 -7.05
C GLU A 188 -0.57 -8.75 -7.20
N LEU A 189 -0.96 -8.11 -6.09
CA LEU A 189 -1.97 -7.05 -6.11
C LEU A 189 -1.39 -5.67 -6.44
N LEU A 190 -0.24 -5.34 -5.84
CA LEU A 190 0.37 -4.00 -5.95
C LEU A 190 1.57 -3.92 -6.90
N GLU A 191 2.03 -5.04 -7.46
CA GLU A 191 3.15 -5.11 -8.41
C GLU A 191 4.42 -4.38 -7.92
N LEU A 192 4.80 -4.54 -6.64
CA LEU A 192 6.05 -3.98 -6.08
C LEU A 192 7.24 -4.88 -6.40
N LEU A 193 7.56 -5.01 -7.68
CA LEU A 193 8.43 -6.08 -8.22
C LEU A 193 9.89 -6.01 -7.74
N ASP A 194 10.43 -4.82 -7.52
CA ASP A 194 11.82 -4.61 -7.09
C ASP A 194 11.97 -4.54 -5.56
N LEU A 195 10.87 -4.69 -4.81
CA LEU A 195 10.88 -4.67 -3.35
C LEU A 195 11.36 -6.04 -2.82
N SER A 196 12.63 -6.11 -2.44
CA SER A 196 13.20 -7.29 -1.77
C SER A 196 13.33 -7.07 -0.27
N TRP A 197 12.74 -7.96 0.50
CA TRP A 197 12.92 -8.04 1.96
C TRP A 197 14.07 -8.98 2.35
N ARG A 198 14.97 -9.30 1.42
CA ARG A 198 16.14 -10.16 1.65
C ARG A 198 17.41 -9.41 1.31
N PRO A 199 18.52 -9.70 2.01
CA PRO A 199 19.84 -9.20 1.63
C PRO A 199 20.16 -9.55 0.18
N VAL A 200 20.88 -8.67 -0.50
CA VAL A 200 21.24 -8.83 -1.91
C VAL A 200 22.02 -10.13 -2.12
N GLY A 201 21.56 -10.94 -3.08
CA GLY A 201 22.18 -12.22 -3.44
C GLY A 201 21.80 -13.40 -2.54
N VAL A 202 20.98 -13.19 -1.50
CA VAL A 202 20.51 -14.25 -0.61
C VAL A 202 19.15 -14.77 -1.08
N THR A 203 19.11 -16.03 -1.52
CA THR A 203 17.89 -16.70 -2.01
C THR A 203 17.25 -17.65 -1.00
N GLU A 204 17.97 -17.98 0.08
CA GLU A 204 17.53 -18.89 1.14
C GLU A 204 17.18 -18.12 2.42
N GLY A 205 16.64 -18.82 3.42
CA GLY A 205 16.34 -18.24 4.73
C GLY A 205 14.99 -17.52 4.81
N CYS A 206 14.83 -16.66 5.83
CA CYS A 206 13.68 -15.77 5.98
C CYS A 206 13.92 -14.39 5.34
N PRO A 207 12.85 -13.64 5.02
CA PRO A 207 12.98 -12.19 4.87
C PRO A 207 13.43 -11.55 6.19
N VAL A 208 14.01 -10.36 6.11
CA VAL A 208 14.46 -9.56 7.28
C VAL A 208 13.29 -9.14 8.16
N VAL A 209 12.09 -9.03 7.57
CA VAL A 209 10.85 -8.62 8.23
C VAL A 209 9.68 -9.47 7.76
N HIS A 210 8.78 -9.81 8.69
CA HIS A 210 7.44 -10.31 8.36
C HIS A 210 6.39 -9.23 8.65
N LEU A 211 5.38 -9.12 7.78
CA LEU A 211 4.32 -8.11 7.86
C LEU A 211 2.97 -8.77 8.16
N MET A 212 2.23 -8.21 9.12
CA MET A 212 0.87 -8.64 9.43
C MET A 212 -0.10 -7.47 9.31
N PRO A 213 -1.11 -7.53 8.42
CA PRO A 213 -2.18 -6.53 8.42
C PRO A 213 -2.98 -6.65 9.71
N ARG A 214 -3.29 -5.51 10.34
CA ARG A 214 -4.09 -5.46 11.56
C ARG A 214 -5.52 -5.15 11.20
N PHE A 215 -6.44 -5.99 11.67
CA PHE A 215 -7.86 -5.71 11.67
C PHE A 215 -8.32 -5.74 13.13
N ILE A 216 -8.80 -4.62 13.65
CA ILE A 216 -9.10 -4.48 15.07
C ILE A 216 -10.59 -4.27 15.34
N HIS A 217 -11.03 -4.75 16.49
CA HIS A 217 -12.32 -4.43 17.08
C HIS A 217 -12.10 -3.77 18.44
N LEU A 218 -12.61 -2.56 18.63
CA LEU A 218 -12.46 -1.82 19.89
C LEU A 218 -13.53 -2.26 20.91
N ARG A 219 -13.09 -2.63 22.11
CA ARG A 219 -13.95 -3.01 23.24
C ARG A 219 -13.69 -2.10 24.43
N LYS A 220 -14.74 -1.80 25.20
CA LYS A 220 -14.58 -1.15 26.51
C LYS A 220 -14.10 -2.18 27.52
N SER A 221 -12.95 -1.94 28.14
CA SER A 221 -12.50 -2.70 29.30
C SER A 221 -13.43 -2.40 30.47
N SER A 222 -13.98 -3.45 31.08
CA SER A 222 -14.69 -3.35 32.36
C SER A 222 -13.73 -3.79 33.45
N VAL A 223 -12.86 -2.88 33.88
CA VAL A 223 -12.02 -3.13 35.05
C VAL A 223 -12.93 -3.14 36.27
N THR A 224 -13.24 -4.34 36.76
CA THR A 224 -13.86 -4.51 38.08
C THR A 224 -12.71 -4.56 39.08
N LEU A 225 -12.47 -3.46 39.79
CA LEU A 225 -11.48 -3.44 40.87
C LEU A 225 -11.87 -4.50 41.92
N PRO A 226 -10.93 -5.33 42.40
CA PRO A 226 -11.20 -6.22 43.52
C PRO A 226 -11.51 -5.38 44.76
N LEU A 227 -12.65 -5.66 45.40
CA LEU A 227 -12.98 -5.15 46.73
C LEU A 227 -11.86 -5.58 47.69
N SER A 228 -11.02 -4.64 48.11
CA SER A 228 -10.21 -4.79 49.30
C SER A 228 -11.16 -4.84 50.50
N ASN A 229 -11.45 -6.05 50.97
CA ASN A 229 -12.06 -6.26 52.28
C ASN A 229 -11.02 -5.93 53.34
N ASP A 230 -10.99 -4.69 53.80
CA ASP A 230 -10.47 -4.37 55.13
C ASP A 230 -11.56 -3.70 55.96
N HIS A 231 -11.96 -4.41 57.01
CA HIS A 231 -12.79 -3.89 58.08
C HIS A 231 -12.07 -2.76 58.81
N GLN A 232 -12.66 -1.55 58.85
CA GLN A 232 -12.91 -0.85 60.11
C GLN A 232 -13.86 0.34 59.93
N MET A 233 -14.79 0.45 60.88
CA MET A 233 -15.78 1.52 60.98
C MET A 233 -15.13 2.89 61.22
N SER A 234 -15.55 3.91 60.46
CA SER A 234 -15.83 5.23 61.01
C SER A 234 -16.74 6.03 60.07
N SER A 235 -17.82 6.56 60.62
CA SER A 235 -18.80 7.41 59.95
C SER A 235 -18.29 8.84 59.81
N ASP A 236 -17.71 9.17 58.67
CA ASP A 236 -17.84 10.48 58.00
C ASP A 236 -16.97 10.46 56.75
N GLN A 237 -17.57 10.44 55.56
CA GLN A 237 -16.98 10.96 54.32
C GLN A 237 -17.93 10.78 53.12
N THR A 238 -18.10 11.88 52.40
CA THR A 238 -18.66 11.99 51.04
C THR A 238 -18.20 10.85 50.11
N PRO A 239 -19.06 10.35 49.20
CA PRO A 239 -18.66 9.29 48.29
C PRO A 239 -17.55 9.79 47.35
N PRO A 240 -16.43 9.07 47.20
CA PRO A 240 -15.46 9.38 46.17
C PRO A 240 -16.09 9.09 44.80
N SER A 241 -16.23 10.13 43.97
CA SER A 241 -16.59 9.95 42.56
C SER A 241 -15.38 9.40 41.80
N TYR A 242 -15.23 8.09 41.77
CA TYR A 242 -14.29 7.45 40.86
C TYR A 242 -14.92 7.46 39.46
N ALA A 243 -14.47 8.38 38.61
CA ALA A 243 -14.69 8.26 37.18
C ALA A 243 -13.87 7.06 36.71
N ALA A 244 -14.53 5.94 36.43
CA ALA A 244 -13.90 4.81 35.78
C ALA A 244 -13.46 5.27 34.38
N GLU A 245 -12.16 5.52 34.19
CA GLU A 245 -11.59 5.67 32.85
C GLU A 245 -11.75 4.32 32.14
N SER A 246 -12.75 4.25 31.27
CA SER A 246 -13.00 3.07 30.43
C SER A 246 -11.86 2.97 29.41
N GLU A 247 -10.83 2.21 29.73
CA GLU A 247 -9.75 1.88 28.79
C GLU A 247 -10.33 1.09 27.60
N LEU A 248 -10.03 1.52 26.38
CA LEU A 248 -10.43 0.80 25.17
C LEU A 248 -9.35 -0.22 24.84
N VAL A 249 -9.73 -1.49 24.74
CA VAL A 249 -8.84 -2.58 24.34
C VAL A 249 -9.15 -2.95 22.89
N ALA A 250 -8.12 -3.03 22.07
CA ALA A 250 -8.21 -3.46 20.68
C ALA A 250 -8.02 -4.99 20.59
N GLU A 251 -9.04 -5.70 20.13
CA GLU A 251 -8.97 -7.12 19.78
C GLU A 251 -8.51 -7.26 18.33
N ILE A 252 -7.42 -8.00 18.08
CA ILE A 252 -6.88 -8.21 16.73
C ILE A 252 -7.50 -9.48 16.12
N LEU A 253 -8.00 -9.38 14.89
CA LEU A 253 -8.55 -10.49 14.13
C LEU A 253 -7.46 -11.53 13.82
N PRO A 254 -7.72 -12.84 14.03
CA PRO A 254 -6.81 -13.90 13.63
C PRO A 254 -6.47 -13.89 12.13
N VAL A 255 -5.22 -14.16 11.78
CA VAL A 255 -4.75 -14.06 10.39
C VAL A 255 -5.40 -15.09 9.46
N ASN A 256 -5.80 -16.25 9.98
CA ASN A 256 -6.57 -17.23 9.19
C ASN A 256 -7.93 -16.67 8.74
N ALA A 257 -8.59 -15.86 9.57
CA ALA A 257 -9.85 -15.22 9.20
C ALA A 257 -9.64 -14.14 8.11
N VAL A 258 -8.49 -13.44 8.14
CA VAL A 258 -8.09 -12.50 7.08
C VAL A 258 -7.87 -13.25 5.76
N LEU A 259 -7.14 -14.36 5.78
CA LEU A 259 -6.92 -15.20 4.59
C LEU A 259 -8.24 -15.76 4.03
N ASP A 260 -9.11 -16.28 4.89
CA ASP A 260 -10.43 -16.79 4.48
C ASP A 260 -11.28 -15.69 3.83
N TYR A 261 -11.25 -14.47 4.38
CA TYR A 261 -11.92 -13.32 3.80
C TYR A 261 -11.37 -13.00 2.41
N LEU A 262 -10.05 -12.83 2.28
CA LEU A 262 -9.41 -12.51 1.00
C LEU A 262 -9.66 -13.58 -0.06
N LEU A 263 -9.65 -14.86 0.32
CA LEU A 263 -9.94 -15.96 -0.59
C LEU A 263 -11.39 -15.90 -1.11
N ARG A 264 -12.36 -15.59 -0.25
CA ARG A 264 -13.77 -15.44 -0.67
C ARG A 264 -13.96 -14.23 -1.58
N GLU A 265 -13.34 -13.11 -1.25
CA GLU A 265 -13.41 -11.89 -2.06
C GLU A 265 -12.74 -12.09 -3.43
N ALA A 266 -11.57 -12.75 -3.47
CA ALA A 266 -10.86 -13.03 -4.72
C ALA A 266 -11.66 -13.94 -5.68
N LEU A 267 -12.54 -14.78 -5.15
CA LEU A 267 -13.42 -15.66 -5.94
C LEU A 267 -14.76 -15.00 -6.30
N THR A 268 -15.05 -13.82 -5.73
CA THR A 268 -16.30 -13.11 -5.96
C THR A 268 -16.14 -12.19 -7.17
N PRO A 269 -16.86 -12.42 -8.28
CA PRO A 269 -16.77 -11.52 -9.42
C PRO A 269 -17.36 -10.16 -9.08
N VAL A 270 -16.68 -9.08 -9.47
CA VAL A 270 -17.15 -7.69 -9.27
C VAL A 270 -18.54 -7.49 -9.89
N ILE A 271 -18.78 -8.11 -11.05
CA ILE A 271 -20.08 -8.15 -11.71
C ILE A 271 -20.37 -9.59 -12.11
N ASP A 272 -21.51 -10.12 -11.66
CA ASP A 272 -22.01 -11.42 -12.10
C ASP A 272 -22.38 -11.36 -13.59
N VAL A 273 -21.69 -12.19 -14.39
CA VAL A 273 -21.87 -12.28 -15.84
C VAL A 273 -23.32 -12.60 -16.21
N MET A 274 -24.03 -13.36 -15.38
CA MET A 274 -25.42 -13.71 -15.61
C MET A 274 -26.36 -12.50 -15.50
N GLN A 275 -25.94 -11.44 -14.81
CA GLN A 275 -26.74 -10.23 -14.59
C GLN A 275 -26.49 -9.15 -15.64
N LEU A 276 -25.46 -9.28 -16.48
CA LEU A 276 -25.04 -8.25 -17.45
C LEU A 276 -26.18 -7.75 -18.33
N SER A 277 -27.03 -8.65 -18.84
CA SER A 277 -28.17 -8.30 -19.70
C SER A 277 -29.24 -7.45 -19.00
N SER A 278 -29.37 -7.60 -17.67
CA SER A 278 -30.27 -6.80 -16.85
C SER A 278 -29.63 -5.47 -16.49
N ILE A 279 -28.35 -5.50 -16.11
CA ILE A 279 -27.56 -4.31 -15.75
C ILE A 279 -27.46 -3.33 -16.93
N GLN A 280 -27.32 -3.82 -18.16
CA GLN A 280 -27.29 -2.98 -19.37
C GLN A 280 -28.56 -2.13 -19.56
N LYS A 281 -29.68 -2.50 -18.92
CA LYS A 281 -30.95 -1.78 -19.00
C LYS A 281 -31.16 -0.81 -17.83
N TYR A 282 -30.24 -0.75 -16.88
CA TYR A 282 -30.36 0.12 -15.72
C TYR A 282 -30.30 1.59 -16.14
N ASN A 283 -31.15 2.39 -15.50
CA ASN A 283 -30.97 3.83 -15.52
C ASN A 283 -29.84 4.25 -14.55
N ASN A 284 -29.45 5.53 -14.59
CA ASN A 284 -28.35 6.06 -13.78
C ASN A 284 -28.53 5.83 -12.27
N ALA A 285 -29.76 5.92 -11.74
CA ALA A 285 -30.01 5.72 -10.31
C ALA A 285 -29.89 4.23 -9.93
N GLN A 286 -30.41 3.33 -10.77
CA GLN A 286 -30.28 1.88 -10.59
C GLN A 286 -28.83 1.43 -10.64
N TRP A 287 -28.07 1.90 -11.63
CA TRP A 287 -26.63 1.64 -11.72
C TRP A 287 -25.88 2.19 -10.52
N SER A 288 -26.15 3.45 -10.16
CA SER A 288 -25.51 4.12 -9.02
C SER A 288 -25.69 3.32 -7.72
N ASN A 289 -26.89 2.80 -7.47
CA ASN A 289 -27.19 1.98 -6.30
C ASN A 289 -26.54 0.60 -6.37
N TYR A 290 -26.53 -0.03 -7.56
CA TYR A 290 -25.92 -1.35 -7.75
C TYR A 290 -24.42 -1.34 -7.42
N ILE A 291 -23.68 -0.30 -7.82
CA ILE A 291 -22.24 -0.20 -7.55
C ILE A 291 -21.89 0.52 -6.25
N ALA A 292 -22.87 0.88 -5.40
CA ALA A 292 -22.64 1.76 -4.27
C ALA A 292 -21.51 1.24 -3.35
N ASP A 293 -21.54 -0.06 -3.05
CA ASP A 293 -20.57 -0.72 -2.17
C ASP A 293 -19.23 -1.05 -2.86
N LEU A 294 -19.18 -0.93 -4.19
CA LEU A 294 -17.96 -1.12 -5.00
C LEU A 294 -17.18 0.19 -5.20
N ARG A 295 -17.73 1.34 -4.78
CA ARG A 295 -17.07 2.64 -4.98
C ARG A 295 -15.84 2.74 -4.11
N GLY A 296 -14.69 2.98 -4.75
CA GLY A 296 -13.42 3.12 -4.06
C GLY A 296 -12.75 1.80 -3.69
N THR A 297 -13.31 0.66 -4.12
CA THR A 297 -12.64 -0.65 -3.96
C THR A 297 -11.59 -0.86 -5.03
N LEU A 298 -10.54 -1.61 -4.69
CA LEU A 298 -9.57 -2.11 -5.66
C LEU A 298 -10.06 -3.46 -6.21
N ALA A 299 -10.07 -3.61 -7.52
CA ALA A 299 -10.35 -4.87 -8.20
C ALA A 299 -9.18 -5.27 -9.09
N THR A 300 -8.98 -6.57 -9.25
CA THR A 300 -7.89 -7.14 -10.05
C THR A 300 -8.44 -7.82 -11.28
N PHE A 301 -7.64 -7.88 -12.34
CA PHE A 301 -7.95 -8.63 -13.56
C PHE A 301 -6.82 -9.62 -13.83
N PRO A 302 -6.80 -10.76 -13.11
CA PRO A 302 -5.72 -11.73 -13.23
C PRO A 302 -5.78 -12.37 -14.62
N GLY A 303 -4.66 -12.35 -15.35
CA GLY A 303 -4.58 -12.91 -16.70
C GLY A 303 -4.59 -11.93 -17.87
N LYS A 304 -4.45 -10.62 -17.63
CA LYS A 304 -4.01 -9.72 -18.73
C LYS A 304 -2.55 -9.97 -19.14
N VAL A 305 -1.78 -10.65 -18.30
CA VAL A 305 -0.42 -11.11 -18.60
C VAL A 305 -0.50 -12.26 -19.60
N SER A 306 -0.26 -11.95 -20.87
CA SER A 306 0.00 -12.92 -21.94
C SER A 306 1.41 -13.47 -21.87
#